data_AF-A0A522L3L5-F1
#
_entry.id   AF-A0A522L3L5-F1
#
_cell.length_a   1.000
_cell.length_b   1.000
_cell.length_c   1.000
_cell.angle_alpha   90.00
_cell.angle_beta   90.00
_cell.angle_gamma   90.00
#
_symmetry.space_group_name_H-M   'P 1'
#
loop_
_entity.id
_entity.type
_entity.pdbx_description
1 polymer ?
#
loop_
_entity_poly.entity_id
_entity_poly.type
_entity_poly.pdbx_seq_one_letter_code
_entity_poly.pdbx_strand_id
1 'polypeptide(L)'
;MSEETPTLEGDDFSQGVALEKIAENGMLLGHAQGEAVILARRGNELFAVGATCTHYGAPLVDGLLVGDTVRCPWHHACFSLRTGEVLRTPALSPIACWRVERRGGTVYVTAKQGNAPDHPAPAALGLPESIVIIGGGAAGEAAAVTLRREGYTGPVTLLSADAAPPCDRPNLSKNFLAGTAPADWLPLRSPEFFAENHIDLRLNTRVASIDTAQCRLQLADGSSLAYGALLLATGAEPVKLTIPGANLPHVHYLRTQADGEALANAAATAGRAVVIGASFIGLEVAASLRARNIEVHVVGLETCPMEKILGPQGGNFIRTLHEQHGVVFHLGTSASHIDAHEVTLQNGEKLAADLVVIGVGVRPAIALAEQAGLAVDRGVLVDDYLQTSVPGIFAAGDIASWPDRLSGERIRVEHWVVAGRQGQTAARNMLGLRERYDAVPFFWTEQYDFGLAYVGHAKDWDHADIDGSLDARDCTITYRRGDRKLAVAVIHRDLEGLRAEVEFERAMASGANAAKAGS
;
A
#
# COMPACT_ATOMS: atom_id res chain seq x y z
N MET A 1 -7.84 -25.11 9.76
CA MET A 1 -7.66 -24.53 11.09
C MET A 1 -8.90 -24.86 11.89
N SER A 2 -8.76 -25.47 13.06
CA SER A 2 -9.87 -25.70 13.98
C SER A 2 -10.53 -24.36 14.31
N GLU A 3 -11.85 -24.28 14.21
CA GLU A 3 -12.66 -23.18 14.74
C GLU A 3 -12.58 -23.19 16.27
N GLU A 4 -11.43 -22.79 16.82
CA GLU A 4 -11.38 -22.34 18.20
C GLU A 4 -12.01 -20.95 18.23
N THR A 5 -13.17 -20.83 18.87
CA THR A 5 -13.75 -19.53 19.20
C THR A 5 -12.67 -18.71 19.91
N PRO A 6 -12.27 -17.55 19.37
CA PRO A 6 -11.18 -16.77 19.97
C PRO A 6 -11.52 -16.46 21.42
N THR A 7 -10.57 -16.70 22.31
CA THR A 7 -10.74 -16.35 23.73
C THR A 7 -10.83 -14.84 23.83
N LEU A 8 -11.97 -14.32 24.31
CA LEU A 8 -12.16 -12.88 24.49
C LEU A 8 -11.32 -12.42 25.69
N GLU A 9 -10.48 -11.42 25.47
CA GLU A 9 -9.61 -10.82 26.49
C GLU A 9 -10.23 -9.55 27.08
N GLY A 10 -9.82 -9.18 28.29
CA GLY A 10 -10.21 -7.94 28.98
C GLY A 10 -11.58 -7.98 29.67
N ASP A 11 -12.04 -6.80 30.13
CA ASP A 11 -13.30 -6.66 30.86
C ASP A 11 -14.51 -6.84 29.93
N ASP A 12 -15.61 -7.45 30.43
CA ASP A 12 -16.91 -7.45 29.74
C ASP A 12 -17.58 -6.08 29.87
N PHE A 13 -17.47 -5.25 28.84
CA PHE A 13 -18.05 -3.91 28.83
C PHE A 13 -19.58 -3.91 28.79
N SER A 14 -20.24 -5.04 28.53
CA SER A 14 -21.70 -5.16 28.71
C SER A 14 -22.09 -5.18 30.19
N GLN A 15 -21.20 -5.61 31.10
CA GLN A 15 -21.38 -5.52 32.56
C GLN A 15 -20.96 -4.17 33.14
N GLY A 16 -20.26 -3.37 32.33
CA GLY A 16 -19.81 -2.04 32.66
C GLY A 16 -18.39 -2.00 33.22
N VAL A 17 -17.68 -0.92 32.91
CA VAL A 17 -16.31 -0.67 33.33
C VAL A 17 -16.20 0.72 33.97
N ALA A 18 -15.36 0.85 35.00
CA ALA A 18 -15.12 2.15 35.64
C ALA A 18 -14.45 3.12 34.63
N LEU A 19 -14.97 4.34 34.53
CA LEU A 19 -14.46 5.37 33.60
C LEU A 19 -12.97 5.66 33.83
N GLU A 20 -12.51 5.53 35.06
CA GLU A 20 -11.12 5.77 35.48
C GLU A 20 -10.14 4.74 34.91
N LYS A 21 -10.63 3.54 34.50
CA LYS A 21 -9.81 2.55 33.79
C LYS A 21 -9.55 2.95 32.33
N ILE A 22 -10.35 3.86 31.77
CA ILE A 22 -10.18 4.34 30.40
C ILE A 22 -9.42 5.66 30.46
N ALA A 23 -8.12 5.59 30.19
CA ALA A 23 -7.24 6.75 30.20
C ALA A 23 -7.73 7.83 29.23
N GLU A 24 -7.53 9.10 29.59
CA GLU A 24 -7.81 10.23 28.72
C GLU A 24 -6.90 10.18 27.48
N ASN A 25 -7.48 10.26 26.28
CA ASN A 25 -6.79 9.97 25.01
C ASN A 25 -6.20 8.54 24.92
N GLY A 26 -6.77 7.62 25.67
CA GLY A 26 -6.38 6.22 25.71
C GLY A 26 -7.43 5.30 25.09
N MET A 27 -7.01 4.05 24.94
CA MET A 27 -7.82 2.93 24.47
C MET A 27 -7.73 1.80 25.50
N LEU A 28 -8.85 1.11 25.72
CA LEU A 28 -8.92 -0.05 26.61
C LEU A 28 -9.52 -1.23 25.85
N LEU A 29 -8.77 -2.33 25.78
CA LEU A 29 -9.25 -3.59 25.22
C LEU A 29 -10.20 -4.30 26.20
N GLY A 30 -11.27 -4.85 25.65
CA GLY A 30 -12.19 -5.74 26.34
C GLY A 30 -13.09 -6.43 25.33
N HIS A 31 -14.28 -6.80 25.79
CA HIS A 31 -15.28 -7.41 24.92
C HIS A 31 -16.69 -6.96 25.27
N ALA A 32 -17.61 -7.07 24.32
CA ALA A 32 -19.03 -6.84 24.53
C ALA A 32 -19.83 -7.66 23.53
N GLN A 33 -20.97 -8.22 23.95
CA GLN A 33 -21.86 -8.97 23.06
C GLN A 33 -21.17 -10.11 22.29
N GLY A 34 -20.14 -10.73 22.87
CA GLY A 34 -19.39 -11.83 22.27
C GLY A 34 -18.31 -11.42 21.24
N GLU A 35 -18.03 -10.13 21.11
CA GLU A 35 -17.02 -9.60 20.18
C GLU A 35 -15.95 -8.80 20.92
N ALA A 36 -14.71 -8.83 20.42
CA ALA A 36 -13.62 -8.02 20.94
C ALA A 36 -13.81 -6.53 20.58
N VAL A 37 -13.73 -5.66 21.58
CA VAL A 37 -14.06 -4.23 21.48
C VAL A 37 -12.97 -3.39 22.14
N ILE A 38 -12.71 -2.22 21.55
CA ILE A 38 -11.91 -1.17 22.19
C ILE A 38 -12.84 -0.05 22.65
N LEU A 39 -12.72 0.33 23.92
CA LEU A 39 -13.24 1.59 24.44
C LEU A 39 -12.17 2.67 24.29
N ALA A 40 -12.47 3.70 23.50
CA ALA A 40 -11.61 4.88 23.34
C ALA A 40 -12.24 6.09 24.04
N ARG A 41 -11.41 6.90 24.70
CA ARG A 41 -11.85 8.12 25.38
C ARG A 41 -11.15 9.35 24.83
N ARG A 42 -11.94 10.36 24.44
CA ARG A 42 -11.45 11.66 24.00
C ARG A 42 -12.25 12.78 24.67
N GLY A 43 -11.64 13.50 25.59
CA GLY A 43 -12.33 14.46 26.44
C GLY A 43 -13.46 13.79 27.22
N ASN A 44 -14.67 14.30 27.02
CA ASN A 44 -15.88 13.74 27.61
C ASN A 44 -16.57 12.70 26.72
N GLU A 45 -16.09 12.49 25.49
CA GLU A 45 -16.66 11.52 24.56
C GLU A 45 -16.02 10.14 24.75
N LEU A 46 -16.86 9.11 24.55
CA LEU A 46 -16.48 7.70 24.63
C LEU A 46 -16.97 7.00 23.36
N PHE A 47 -16.11 6.16 22.80
CA PHE A 47 -16.38 5.40 21.60
C PHE A 47 -16.15 3.92 21.88
N ALA A 48 -16.95 3.05 21.27
CA ALA A 48 -16.74 1.61 21.28
C ALA A 48 -16.70 1.11 19.84
N VAL A 49 -15.56 0.57 19.43
CA VAL A 49 -15.31 0.07 18.08
C VAL A 49 -14.64 -1.30 18.10
N GLY A 50 -14.59 -1.97 16.95
CA GLY A 50 -14.02 -3.31 16.85
C GLY A 50 -12.54 -3.29 17.24
N ALA A 51 -12.07 -4.32 17.95
CA ALA A 51 -10.70 -4.35 18.44
C ALA A 51 -9.64 -4.73 17.38
N THR A 52 -10.08 -5.18 16.21
CA THR A 52 -9.22 -5.83 15.21
C THR A 52 -9.29 -5.09 13.88
N CYS A 53 -8.12 -4.78 13.31
CA CYS A 53 -8.03 -4.17 11.99
C CYS A 53 -8.50 -5.15 10.91
N THR A 54 -9.41 -4.71 10.06
CA THR A 54 -9.97 -5.50 8.94
C THR A 54 -9.02 -5.71 7.76
N HIS A 55 -7.78 -5.22 7.82
CA HIS A 55 -6.74 -5.53 6.83
C HIS A 55 -6.17 -6.93 7.11
N TYR A 56 -5.20 -7.04 8.03
CA TYR A 56 -4.55 -8.31 8.40
C TYR A 56 -4.75 -8.69 9.88
N GLY A 57 -5.75 -8.14 10.56
CA GLY A 57 -6.08 -8.58 11.92
C GLY A 57 -5.26 -7.93 13.04
N ALA A 58 -4.56 -6.82 12.77
CA ALA A 58 -3.78 -6.12 13.79
C ALA A 58 -4.65 -5.70 15.01
N PRO A 59 -4.16 -5.85 16.24
CA PRO A 59 -4.84 -5.33 17.43
C PRO A 59 -4.84 -3.80 17.41
N LEU A 60 -6.02 -3.18 17.29
CA LEU A 60 -6.14 -1.73 17.20
C LEU A 60 -5.81 -1.02 18.53
N VAL A 61 -5.81 -1.73 19.65
CA VAL A 61 -5.45 -1.18 20.97
C VAL A 61 -3.97 -0.82 21.04
N ASP A 62 -3.13 -1.52 20.28
CA ASP A 62 -1.69 -1.23 20.14
C ASP A 62 -1.42 -0.12 19.10
N GLY A 63 -2.47 0.34 18.44
CA GLY A 63 -2.44 1.44 17.49
C GLY A 63 -2.37 2.82 18.15
N LEU A 64 -2.68 3.85 17.36
CA LEU A 64 -2.65 5.24 17.81
C LEU A 64 -4.02 5.90 17.67
N LEU A 65 -4.50 6.48 18.77
CA LEU A 65 -5.64 7.38 18.79
C LEU A 65 -5.24 8.76 18.28
N VAL A 66 -5.87 9.24 17.20
CA VAL A 66 -5.60 10.56 16.60
C VAL A 66 -6.93 11.27 16.35
N GLY A 67 -7.28 12.23 17.22
CA GLY A 67 -8.59 12.86 17.17
C GLY A 67 -9.70 11.83 17.37
N ASP A 68 -10.67 11.79 16.46
CA ASP A 68 -11.76 10.80 16.47
C ASP A 68 -11.45 9.57 15.60
N THR A 69 -10.17 9.24 15.44
CA THR A 69 -9.72 8.12 14.59
C THR A 69 -8.78 7.20 15.34
N VAL A 70 -8.78 5.92 14.97
CA VAL A 70 -7.77 4.94 15.38
C VAL A 70 -6.95 4.50 14.17
N ARG A 71 -5.64 4.50 14.32
CA ARG A 71 -4.70 4.00 13.30
C ARG A 71 -4.15 2.65 13.68
N CYS A 72 -4.22 1.72 12.74
CA CYS A 72 -3.67 0.37 12.87
C CYS A 72 -2.15 0.41 13.04
N PRO A 73 -1.59 -0.35 14.00
CA PRO A 73 -0.15 -0.37 14.27
C PRO A 73 0.67 -0.91 13.09
N TRP A 74 0.21 -1.98 12.44
CA TRP A 74 1.04 -2.66 11.43
C TRP A 74 1.12 -1.92 10.10
N HIS A 75 -0.03 -1.47 9.59
CA HIS A 75 -0.14 -1.01 8.20
C HIS A 75 -0.78 0.36 8.04
N HIS A 76 -0.98 1.09 9.15
CA HIS A 76 -1.46 2.47 9.16
C HIS A 76 -2.84 2.67 8.49
N ALA A 77 -3.66 1.62 8.43
CA ALA A 77 -5.08 1.77 8.12
C ALA A 77 -5.74 2.67 9.16
N CYS A 78 -6.65 3.54 8.74
CA CYS A 78 -7.28 4.52 9.62
C CYS A 78 -8.79 4.34 9.64
N PHE A 79 -9.38 4.32 10.82
CA PHE A 79 -10.83 4.13 11.03
C PHE A 79 -11.44 5.28 11.82
N SER A 80 -12.65 5.68 11.47
CA SER A 80 -13.46 6.61 12.26
C SER A 80 -13.95 5.91 13.53
N LEU A 81 -13.76 6.54 14.69
CA LEU A 81 -14.33 6.04 15.95
C LEU A 81 -15.85 6.29 16.06
N ARG A 82 -16.40 7.16 15.21
CA ARG A 82 -17.82 7.52 15.22
C ARG A 82 -18.66 6.57 14.40
N THR A 83 -18.13 6.14 13.27
CA THR A 83 -18.86 5.36 12.25
C THR A 83 -18.24 4.01 11.96
N GLY A 84 -16.98 3.80 12.34
CA GLY A 84 -16.21 2.61 12.02
C GLY A 84 -15.68 2.61 10.58
N GLU A 85 -15.99 3.64 9.80
CA GLU A 85 -15.63 3.73 8.39
C GLU A 85 -14.12 3.74 8.19
N VAL A 86 -13.68 3.15 7.06
CA VAL A 86 -12.27 3.20 6.66
C VAL A 86 -11.98 4.56 6.03
N LEU A 87 -11.25 5.38 6.77
CA LEU A 87 -10.84 6.71 6.31
C LEU A 87 -9.59 6.65 5.44
N ARG A 88 -8.69 5.70 5.72
CA ARG A 88 -7.48 5.46 4.91
C ARG A 88 -7.20 3.96 4.76
N THR A 89 -6.94 3.55 3.52
CA THR A 89 -6.38 2.25 3.13
C THR A 89 -5.08 1.95 3.92
N PRO A 90 -4.67 0.68 4.08
CA PRO A 90 -5.05 -0.52 3.30
C PRO A 90 -6.24 -1.33 3.80
N ALA A 91 -6.87 -0.97 4.92
CA ALA A 91 -8.10 -1.66 5.32
C ALA A 91 -9.18 -1.55 4.24
N LEU A 92 -9.87 -2.65 4.03
CA LEU A 92 -10.83 -2.80 2.95
C LEU A 92 -12.27 -2.69 3.46
N SER A 93 -12.53 -3.06 4.71
CA SER A 93 -13.88 -3.08 5.28
C SER A 93 -13.92 -2.23 6.56
N PRO A 94 -15.04 -1.59 6.87
CA PRO A 94 -15.14 -0.80 8.09
C PRO A 94 -15.13 -1.73 9.32
N ILE A 95 -14.79 -1.17 10.48
CA ILE A 95 -14.94 -1.86 11.78
C ILE A 95 -16.35 -1.63 12.32
N ALA A 96 -16.82 -2.53 13.17
CA ALA A 96 -18.10 -2.35 13.84
C ALA A 96 -18.03 -1.23 14.90
N CYS A 97 -19.18 -0.60 15.17
CA CYS A 97 -19.37 0.36 16.24
C CYS A 97 -20.44 -0.11 17.23
N TRP A 98 -20.36 0.36 18.46
CA TRP A 98 -21.36 0.09 19.49
C TRP A 98 -21.77 1.37 20.23
N ARG A 99 -23.01 1.38 20.69
CA ARG A 99 -23.53 2.41 21.59
C ARG A 99 -22.84 2.30 22.94
N VAL A 100 -22.32 3.44 23.40
CA VAL A 100 -21.75 3.61 24.73
C VAL A 100 -22.72 4.42 25.60
N GLU A 101 -22.99 3.92 26.80
CA GLU A 101 -23.79 4.61 27.82
C GLU A 101 -22.95 4.84 29.09
N ARG A 102 -22.96 6.07 29.59
CA ARG A 102 -22.36 6.40 30.88
C ARG A 102 -23.45 6.52 31.95
N ARG A 103 -23.34 5.74 33.02
CA ARG A 103 -24.23 5.78 34.19
C ARG A 103 -23.39 6.04 35.44
N GLY A 104 -23.32 7.30 35.85
CA GLY A 104 -22.41 7.73 36.93
C GLY A 104 -20.94 7.60 36.52
N GLY A 105 -20.17 6.84 37.31
CA GLY A 105 -18.76 6.53 37.06
C GLY A 105 -18.53 5.31 36.16
N THR A 106 -19.59 4.63 35.72
CA THR A 106 -19.49 3.37 34.96
C THR A 106 -19.90 3.57 33.51
N VAL A 107 -19.13 2.98 32.60
CA VAL A 107 -19.30 3.00 31.14
C VAL A 107 -19.77 1.63 30.69
N TYR A 108 -20.82 1.57 29.87
CA TYR A 108 -21.43 0.34 29.35
C TYR A 108 -21.43 0.34 27.82
N VAL A 109 -21.16 -0.80 27.22
CA VAL A 109 -21.32 -1.05 25.78
C VAL A 109 -22.59 -1.88 25.56
N THR A 110 -23.64 -1.25 25.03
CA THR A 110 -25.02 -1.78 25.13
C THR A 110 -25.58 -2.42 23.86
N ALA A 111 -25.31 -1.85 22.68
CA ALA A 111 -25.88 -2.35 21.42
C ALA A 111 -24.96 -2.08 20.24
N LYS A 112 -24.78 -3.07 19.36
CA LYS A 112 -24.09 -2.88 18.08
C LYS A 112 -24.85 -1.88 17.21
N GLN A 113 -24.13 -0.95 16.60
CA GLN A 113 -24.65 0.05 15.69
C GLN A 113 -24.34 -0.38 14.25
N GLY A 114 -25.24 -0.06 13.32
CA GLY A 114 -24.91 -0.14 11.91
C GLY A 114 -23.87 0.92 11.57
N ASN A 115 -23.00 0.61 10.62
CA ASN A 115 -22.04 1.59 10.10
C ASN A 115 -22.82 2.60 9.26
N ALA A 116 -22.66 3.88 9.57
CA ALA A 116 -23.23 4.97 8.79
C ALA A 116 -22.11 5.62 7.96
N PRO A 117 -22.40 6.09 6.74
CA PRO A 117 -21.40 6.82 5.97
C PRO A 117 -20.95 8.09 6.72
N ASP A 118 -19.66 8.38 6.67
CA ASP A 118 -19.05 9.54 7.35
C ASP A 118 -19.44 10.87 6.66
N HIS A 119 -19.89 10.79 5.40
CA HIS A 119 -20.35 11.94 4.62
C HIS A 119 -21.81 11.78 4.14
N PRO A 120 -22.62 12.85 4.19
CA PRO A 120 -23.89 12.86 3.49
C PRO A 120 -23.65 12.73 1.99
N ALA A 121 -24.54 12.00 1.31
CA ALA A 121 -24.44 11.80 -0.14
C ALA A 121 -24.31 13.16 -0.87
N PRO A 122 -23.42 13.29 -1.84
CA PRO A 122 -23.20 14.52 -2.57
C PRO A 122 -24.49 14.93 -3.27
N ALA A 123 -24.74 16.24 -3.30
CA ALA A 123 -25.87 16.77 -4.05
C ALA A 123 -25.69 16.41 -5.53
N ALA A 124 -26.71 15.81 -6.15
CA ALA A 124 -26.63 15.25 -7.50
C ALA A 124 -26.33 16.29 -8.61
N LEU A 125 -26.51 17.59 -8.34
CA LEU A 125 -26.26 18.67 -9.29
C LEU A 125 -24.77 18.83 -9.59
N GLY A 126 -24.37 18.60 -10.84
CA GLY A 126 -23.00 18.82 -11.33
C GLY A 126 -22.04 17.63 -11.19
N LEU A 127 -22.54 16.46 -10.77
CA LEU A 127 -21.75 15.23 -10.76
C LEU A 127 -21.55 14.67 -12.19
N PRO A 128 -20.45 13.95 -12.46
CA PRO A 128 -20.25 13.29 -13.75
C PRO A 128 -21.35 12.27 -14.05
N GLU A 129 -21.85 12.24 -15.29
CA GLU A 129 -22.87 11.27 -15.72
C GLU A 129 -22.36 9.82 -15.69
N SER A 130 -21.06 9.61 -15.82
CA SER A 130 -20.39 8.31 -15.70
C SER A 130 -18.93 8.51 -15.28
N ILE A 131 -18.39 7.53 -14.57
CA ILE A 131 -16.99 7.51 -14.18
C ILE A 131 -16.32 6.25 -14.73
N VAL A 132 -15.19 6.44 -15.42
CA VAL A 132 -14.34 5.34 -15.89
C VAL A 132 -13.00 5.38 -15.19
N ILE A 133 -12.54 4.22 -14.73
CA ILE A 133 -11.25 4.03 -14.07
C ILE A 133 -10.42 3.07 -14.93
N ILE A 134 -9.22 3.50 -15.34
CA ILE A 134 -8.27 2.70 -16.12
C ILE A 134 -7.20 2.16 -15.17
N GLY A 135 -7.25 0.86 -14.88
CA GLY A 135 -6.28 0.13 -14.07
C GLY A 135 -6.90 -0.57 -12.86
N GLY A 136 -6.89 -1.90 -12.86
CA GLY A 136 -7.39 -2.76 -11.77
C GLY A 136 -6.40 -2.98 -10.62
N GLY A 137 -5.63 -1.96 -10.22
CA GLY A 137 -4.72 -2.02 -9.06
C GLY A 137 -5.33 -1.43 -7.78
N ALA A 138 -4.52 -1.27 -6.72
CA ALA A 138 -4.95 -0.69 -5.44
C ALA A 138 -5.65 0.67 -5.59
N ALA A 139 -5.09 1.55 -6.43
CA ALA A 139 -5.66 2.87 -6.67
C ALA A 139 -7.04 2.79 -7.34
N GLY A 140 -7.20 1.91 -8.34
CA GLY A 140 -8.45 1.77 -9.07
C GLY A 140 -9.55 1.10 -8.24
N GLU A 141 -9.22 0.07 -7.47
CA GLU A 141 -10.16 -0.56 -6.53
C GLU A 141 -10.58 0.43 -5.45
N ALA A 142 -9.63 1.11 -4.80
CA ALA A 142 -9.93 2.05 -3.74
C ALA A 142 -10.78 3.22 -4.25
N ALA A 143 -10.54 3.69 -5.47
CA ALA A 143 -11.37 4.71 -6.11
C ALA A 143 -12.80 4.20 -6.36
N ALA A 144 -12.96 3.03 -6.98
CA ALA A 144 -14.28 2.47 -7.30
C ALA A 144 -15.13 2.24 -6.05
N VAL A 145 -14.52 1.71 -4.98
CA VAL A 145 -15.17 1.52 -3.68
C VAL A 145 -15.51 2.86 -3.03
N THR A 146 -14.59 3.82 -3.07
CA THR A 146 -14.83 5.15 -2.47
C THR A 146 -15.97 5.87 -3.17
N LEU A 147 -16.09 5.81 -4.50
CA LEU A 147 -17.24 6.38 -5.22
C LEU A 147 -18.57 5.86 -4.67
N ARG A 148 -18.67 4.56 -4.40
CA ARG A 148 -19.88 3.95 -3.83
C ARG A 148 -20.10 4.33 -2.38
N ARG A 149 -19.04 4.38 -1.56
CA ARG A 149 -19.12 4.82 -0.16
C ARG A 149 -19.55 6.27 -0.02
N GLU A 150 -19.10 7.12 -0.93
CA GLU A 150 -19.51 8.52 -1.02
C GLU A 150 -20.90 8.67 -1.66
N GLY A 151 -21.63 7.58 -1.93
CA GLY A 151 -23.02 7.63 -2.40
C GLY A 151 -23.19 8.03 -3.88
N TYR A 152 -22.13 7.96 -4.71
CA TYR A 152 -22.28 8.14 -6.15
C TYR A 152 -23.14 7.02 -6.73
N THR A 153 -24.26 7.38 -7.36
CA THR A 153 -25.22 6.43 -7.94
C THR A 153 -25.07 6.23 -9.44
N GLY A 154 -24.22 7.01 -10.11
CA GLY A 154 -23.96 6.89 -11.54
C GLY A 154 -23.13 5.65 -11.91
N PRO A 155 -23.03 5.33 -13.21
CA PRO A 155 -22.21 4.23 -13.71
C PRO A 155 -20.74 4.38 -13.32
N VAL A 156 -20.15 3.30 -12.79
CA VAL A 156 -18.72 3.18 -12.50
C VAL A 156 -18.19 1.98 -13.26
N THR A 157 -17.28 2.21 -14.21
CA THR A 157 -16.62 1.15 -14.98
C THR A 157 -15.13 1.11 -14.62
N LEU A 158 -14.67 -0.05 -14.15
CA LEU A 158 -13.27 -0.33 -13.83
C LEU A 158 -12.67 -1.23 -14.91
N LEU A 159 -11.81 -0.66 -15.76
CA LEU A 159 -11.14 -1.36 -16.85
C LEU A 159 -9.79 -1.89 -16.37
N SER A 160 -9.57 -3.20 -16.48
CA SER A 160 -8.29 -3.83 -16.18
C SER A 160 -7.75 -4.56 -17.40
N ALA A 161 -6.46 -4.33 -17.70
CA ALA A 161 -5.75 -5.14 -18.69
C ALA A 161 -5.43 -6.55 -18.17
N ASP A 162 -5.47 -6.75 -16.85
CA ASP A 162 -5.20 -8.03 -16.20
C ASP A 162 -6.41 -8.97 -16.36
N ALA A 163 -6.14 -10.28 -16.40
CA ALA A 163 -7.17 -11.32 -16.45
C ALA A 163 -7.81 -11.61 -15.08
N ALA A 164 -7.13 -11.22 -14.00
CA ALA A 164 -7.57 -11.38 -12.62
C ALA A 164 -8.18 -10.07 -12.08
N PRO A 165 -9.10 -10.15 -11.10
CA PRO A 165 -9.59 -8.96 -10.38
C PRO A 165 -8.44 -8.27 -9.62
N PRO A 166 -8.67 -7.03 -9.12
CA PRO A 166 -7.71 -6.36 -8.25
C PRO A 166 -7.26 -7.27 -7.10
N CYS A 167 -5.94 -7.43 -6.95
CA CYS A 167 -5.33 -8.35 -6.00
C CYS A 167 -4.37 -7.63 -5.05
N ASP A 168 -4.18 -8.20 -3.87
CA ASP A 168 -3.19 -7.83 -2.87
C ASP A 168 -1.77 -8.14 -3.38
N ARG A 169 -1.20 -7.18 -4.10
CA ARG A 169 0.12 -7.31 -4.72
C ARG A 169 1.25 -7.54 -3.70
N PRO A 170 1.26 -6.93 -2.49
CA PRO A 170 2.22 -7.26 -1.44
C PRO A 170 2.34 -8.76 -1.15
N ASN A 171 1.24 -9.52 -1.20
CA ASN A 171 1.27 -10.96 -0.95
C ASN A 171 1.96 -11.77 -2.06
N LEU A 172 2.03 -11.23 -3.30
CA LEU A 172 2.64 -11.92 -4.44
C LEU A 172 4.14 -12.19 -4.27
N SER A 173 4.86 -11.40 -3.47
CA SER A 173 6.27 -11.61 -3.12
C SER A 173 6.47 -12.21 -1.72
N LYS A 174 5.40 -12.37 -0.94
CA LYS A 174 5.40 -12.78 0.47
C LYS A 174 4.70 -14.12 0.65
N ASN A 175 3.67 -14.20 1.50
CA ASN A 175 3.05 -15.44 1.96
C ASN A 175 2.56 -16.35 0.81
N PHE A 176 2.00 -15.77 -0.26
CA PHE A 176 1.58 -16.55 -1.42
C PHE A 176 2.78 -17.20 -2.10
N LEU A 177 3.83 -16.43 -2.41
CA LEU A 177 5.04 -16.97 -2.99
C LEU A 177 5.78 -17.90 -2.03
N ALA A 178 5.76 -17.67 -0.72
CA ALA A 178 6.34 -18.59 0.28
C ALA A 178 5.58 -19.93 0.36
N GLY A 179 4.34 -19.99 -0.14
CA GLY A 179 3.49 -21.18 -0.07
C GLY A 179 2.75 -21.32 1.26
N THR A 180 2.66 -20.25 2.04
CA THR A 180 1.99 -20.20 3.35
C THR A 180 0.59 -19.57 3.30
N ALA A 181 0.22 -18.94 2.18
CA ALA A 181 -1.13 -18.44 1.93
C ALA A 181 -1.74 -19.03 0.64
N PRO A 182 -3.04 -19.37 0.63
CA PRO A 182 -3.73 -19.86 -0.55
C PRO A 182 -3.97 -18.75 -1.58
N ALA A 183 -4.17 -19.12 -2.86
CA ALA A 183 -4.46 -18.17 -3.94
C ALA A 183 -5.74 -17.35 -3.70
N ASP A 184 -6.72 -17.92 -3.01
CA ASP A 184 -8.00 -17.27 -2.70
C ASP A 184 -7.86 -16.06 -1.76
N TRP A 185 -6.68 -15.86 -1.14
CA TRP A 185 -6.37 -14.65 -0.36
C TRP A 185 -5.90 -13.48 -1.23
N LEU A 186 -5.56 -13.72 -2.50
CA LEU A 186 -5.03 -12.67 -3.37
C LEU A 186 -6.08 -11.64 -3.79
N PRO A 187 -7.32 -12.00 -4.18
CA PRO A 187 -8.31 -11.00 -4.58
C PRO A 187 -8.64 -10.04 -3.42
N LEU A 188 -8.62 -8.73 -3.68
CA LEU A 188 -9.02 -7.74 -2.67
C LEU A 188 -10.51 -7.83 -2.34
N ARG A 189 -11.31 -8.22 -3.33
CA ARG A 189 -12.76 -8.33 -3.27
C ARG A 189 -13.20 -9.59 -3.99
N SER A 190 -14.31 -10.16 -3.52
CA SER A 190 -14.98 -11.21 -4.27
C SER A 190 -15.65 -10.62 -5.53
N PRO A 191 -15.90 -11.43 -6.56
CA PRO A 191 -16.69 -11.01 -7.71
C PRO A 191 -18.08 -10.46 -7.34
N GLU A 192 -18.72 -11.05 -6.32
CA GLU A 192 -20.05 -10.66 -5.83
C GLU A 192 -20.04 -9.23 -5.29
N PHE A 193 -18.97 -8.83 -4.59
CA PHE A 193 -18.84 -7.48 -4.07
C PHE A 193 -18.97 -6.42 -5.19
N PHE A 194 -18.33 -6.64 -6.35
CA PHE A 194 -18.43 -5.68 -7.46
C PHE A 194 -19.86 -5.61 -8.02
N ALA A 195 -20.54 -6.75 -8.13
CA ALA A 195 -21.92 -6.80 -8.60
C ALA A 195 -22.90 -6.12 -7.62
N GLU A 196 -22.78 -6.41 -6.32
CA GLU A 196 -23.59 -5.84 -5.24
C GLU A 196 -23.39 -4.33 -5.10
N ASN A 197 -22.19 -3.84 -5.39
CA ASN A 197 -21.87 -2.41 -5.38
C ASN A 197 -22.04 -1.76 -6.77
N HIS A 198 -22.63 -2.46 -7.75
CA HIS A 198 -22.86 -1.94 -9.10
C HIS A 198 -21.60 -1.35 -9.77
N ILE A 199 -20.45 -1.99 -9.59
CA ILE A 199 -19.18 -1.64 -10.24
C ILE A 199 -18.99 -2.57 -11.44
N ASP A 200 -18.96 -2.00 -12.65
CA ASP A 200 -18.72 -2.73 -13.89
C ASP A 200 -17.22 -3.00 -14.07
N LEU A 201 -16.76 -4.11 -13.48
CA LEU A 201 -15.37 -4.58 -13.63
C LEU A 201 -15.19 -5.32 -14.95
N ARG A 202 -14.38 -4.76 -15.86
CA ARG A 202 -14.04 -5.36 -17.16
C ARG A 202 -12.57 -5.78 -17.19
N LEU A 203 -12.35 -7.08 -17.08
CA LEU A 203 -11.03 -7.71 -17.16
C LEU A 203 -10.62 -7.90 -18.62
N ASN A 204 -9.32 -8.17 -18.86
CA ASN A 204 -8.75 -8.32 -20.20
C ASN A 204 -9.10 -7.15 -21.16
N THR A 205 -9.35 -5.96 -20.62
CA THR A 205 -9.83 -4.80 -21.36
C THR A 205 -8.75 -3.73 -21.36
N ARG A 206 -7.95 -3.70 -22.43
CA ARG A 206 -6.90 -2.70 -22.63
C ARG A 206 -7.48 -1.47 -23.31
N VAL A 207 -7.20 -0.29 -22.73
CA VAL A 207 -7.44 1.00 -23.39
C VAL A 207 -6.31 1.26 -24.38
N ALA A 208 -6.66 1.62 -25.61
CA ALA A 208 -5.73 1.90 -26.69
C ALA A 208 -5.42 3.40 -26.81
N SER A 209 -6.41 4.28 -26.62
CA SER A 209 -6.22 5.73 -26.64
C SER A 209 -7.32 6.47 -25.87
N ILE A 210 -7.04 7.72 -25.53
CA ILE A 210 -7.97 8.65 -24.86
C ILE A 210 -8.18 9.84 -25.80
N ASP A 211 -9.44 10.11 -26.17
CA ASP A 211 -9.87 11.35 -26.80
C ASP A 211 -10.39 12.29 -25.71
N THR A 212 -9.58 13.28 -25.36
CA THR A 212 -9.90 14.27 -24.32
C THR A 212 -10.89 15.33 -24.79
N ALA A 213 -11.04 15.54 -26.11
CA ALA A 213 -11.95 16.53 -26.66
C ALA A 213 -13.39 16.01 -26.72
N GLN A 214 -13.54 14.71 -27.01
CA GLN A 214 -14.84 14.04 -27.08
C GLN A 214 -15.20 13.27 -25.79
N CYS A 215 -14.34 13.31 -24.78
CA CYS A 215 -14.48 12.55 -23.52
C CYS A 215 -14.74 11.06 -23.77
N ARG A 216 -13.90 10.42 -24.59
CA ARG A 216 -14.05 9.03 -25.02
C ARG A 216 -12.75 8.24 -24.94
N LEU A 217 -12.87 6.96 -24.65
CA LEU A 217 -11.81 5.96 -24.74
C LEU A 217 -12.01 5.12 -25.99
N GLN A 218 -10.90 4.76 -26.65
CA GLN A 218 -10.88 3.65 -27.59
C GLN A 218 -10.26 2.44 -26.91
N LEU A 219 -10.96 1.31 -26.99
CA LEU A 219 -10.49 0.03 -26.44
C LEU A 219 -9.72 -0.75 -27.52
N ALA A 220 -8.87 -1.67 -27.09
CA ALA A 220 -8.02 -2.44 -27.99
C ALA A 220 -8.81 -3.38 -28.93
N ASP A 221 -10.06 -3.70 -28.59
CA ASP A 221 -10.98 -4.46 -29.44
C ASP A 221 -11.69 -3.59 -30.51
N GLY A 222 -11.38 -2.29 -30.56
CA GLY A 222 -11.96 -1.31 -31.48
C GLY A 222 -13.29 -0.71 -31.01
N SER A 223 -13.83 -1.16 -29.87
CA SER A 223 -15.00 -0.53 -29.26
C SER A 223 -14.64 0.79 -28.58
N SER A 224 -15.67 1.60 -28.30
CA SER A 224 -15.51 2.93 -27.72
C SER A 224 -16.36 3.11 -26.46
N LEU A 225 -15.84 3.84 -25.47
CA LEU A 225 -16.51 4.08 -24.20
C LEU A 225 -16.46 5.58 -23.85
N ALA A 226 -17.61 6.22 -23.64
CA ALA A 226 -17.66 7.60 -23.16
C ALA A 226 -17.46 7.66 -21.63
N TYR A 227 -16.97 8.79 -21.14
CA TYR A 227 -16.84 9.05 -19.71
C TYR A 227 -17.25 10.50 -19.37
N GLY A 228 -17.82 10.70 -18.18
CA GLY A 228 -18.02 12.03 -17.60
C GLY A 228 -16.80 12.51 -16.80
N ALA A 229 -16.14 11.58 -16.11
CA ALA A 229 -14.81 11.79 -15.52
C ALA A 229 -13.97 10.51 -15.65
N LEU A 230 -12.65 10.69 -15.69
CA LEU A 230 -11.69 9.62 -15.96
C LEU A 230 -10.62 9.57 -14.88
N LEU A 231 -10.30 8.38 -14.38
CA LEU A 231 -9.15 8.13 -13.51
C LEU A 231 -8.12 7.25 -14.22
N LEU A 232 -6.88 7.74 -14.33
CA LEU A 232 -5.71 6.97 -14.76
C LEU A 232 -5.03 6.34 -13.54
N ALA A 233 -5.25 5.04 -13.34
CA ALA A 233 -4.67 4.23 -12.28
C ALA A 233 -3.82 3.07 -12.85
N THR A 234 -3.14 3.31 -13.97
CA THR A 234 -2.39 2.29 -14.73
C THR A 234 -1.11 1.83 -14.03
N GLY A 235 -0.66 2.56 -13.00
CA GLY A 235 0.48 2.18 -12.17
C GLY A 235 1.81 2.18 -12.94
N ALA A 236 2.61 1.15 -12.74
CA ALA A 236 3.94 0.98 -13.30
C ALA A 236 4.17 -0.44 -13.85
N GLU A 237 5.15 -0.57 -14.73
CA GLU A 237 5.57 -1.82 -15.38
C GLU A 237 7.02 -2.18 -15.00
N PRO A 238 7.37 -3.46 -14.83
CA PRO A 238 8.74 -3.88 -14.56
C PRO A 238 9.71 -3.43 -15.65
N VAL A 239 10.88 -2.94 -15.25
CA VAL A 239 11.98 -2.66 -16.19
C VAL A 239 12.48 -3.98 -16.76
N LYS A 240 12.32 -4.17 -18.07
CA LYS A 240 12.81 -5.35 -18.78
C LYS A 240 14.32 -5.24 -19.05
N LEU A 241 15.08 -6.28 -18.71
CA LEU A 241 16.49 -6.38 -19.08
C LEU A 241 16.63 -6.68 -20.57
N THR A 242 17.61 -6.06 -21.21
CA THR A 242 17.93 -6.23 -22.63
C THR A 242 19.23 -7.02 -22.84
N ILE A 243 19.45 -8.04 -22.01
CA ILE A 243 20.57 -8.98 -22.14
C ILE A 243 20.10 -10.25 -22.86
N PRO A 244 20.99 -11.00 -23.54
CA PRO A 244 20.58 -12.24 -24.17
C PRO A 244 20.11 -13.24 -23.10
N GLY A 245 19.03 -13.97 -23.43
CA GLY A 245 18.40 -14.93 -22.52
C GLY A 245 17.37 -14.36 -21.54
N ALA A 246 17.21 -13.04 -21.43
CA ALA A 246 16.25 -12.42 -20.49
C ALA A 246 14.76 -12.73 -20.74
N ASN A 247 14.44 -13.41 -21.85
CA ASN A 247 13.09 -13.84 -22.21
C ASN A 247 12.95 -15.38 -22.22
N LEU A 248 13.91 -16.12 -21.65
CA LEU A 248 13.81 -17.57 -21.54
C LEU A 248 12.65 -17.97 -20.60
N PRO A 249 12.02 -19.14 -20.78
CA PRO A 249 10.80 -19.52 -20.05
C PRO A 249 10.93 -19.57 -18.52
N HIS A 250 12.14 -19.78 -17.99
CA HIS A 250 12.44 -19.83 -16.55
C HIS A 250 12.83 -18.45 -15.97
N VAL A 251 12.73 -17.38 -16.76
CA VAL A 251 13.00 -16.00 -16.36
C VAL A 251 11.68 -15.30 -16.08
N HIS A 252 11.48 -14.90 -14.83
CA HIS A 252 10.24 -14.31 -14.35
C HIS A 252 10.44 -12.85 -13.92
N TYR A 253 9.36 -12.10 -14.04
CA TYR A 253 9.16 -10.82 -13.38
C TYR A 253 8.01 -11.00 -12.39
N LEU A 254 7.81 -10.06 -11.47
CA LEU A 254 6.71 -10.11 -10.51
C LEU A 254 5.99 -8.77 -10.45
N ARG A 255 4.76 -8.71 -10.98
CA ARG A 255 3.93 -7.49 -10.91
C ARG A 255 2.43 -7.77 -10.86
N THR A 256 1.97 -8.74 -11.64
CA THR A 256 0.56 -9.15 -11.76
C THR A 256 0.31 -10.45 -10.99
N GLN A 257 -0.96 -10.77 -10.72
CA GLN A 257 -1.31 -12.06 -10.12
C GLN A 257 -0.82 -13.24 -10.99
N ALA A 258 -0.96 -13.12 -12.32
CA ALA A 258 -0.48 -14.13 -13.26
C ALA A 258 1.05 -14.33 -13.15
N ASP A 259 1.82 -13.26 -12.95
CA ASP A 259 3.26 -13.37 -12.69
C ASP A 259 3.54 -14.13 -11.40
N GLY A 260 2.80 -13.83 -10.32
CA GLY A 260 2.94 -14.50 -9.03
C GLY A 260 2.61 -15.99 -9.10
N GLU A 261 1.51 -16.35 -9.78
CA GLU A 261 1.12 -17.75 -10.00
C GLU A 261 2.17 -18.49 -10.85
N ALA A 262 2.65 -17.88 -11.93
CA ALA A 262 3.70 -18.46 -12.77
C ALA A 262 5.00 -18.68 -11.98
N LEU A 263 5.40 -17.72 -11.15
CA LEU A 263 6.58 -17.82 -10.30
C LEU A 263 6.41 -18.88 -9.20
N ALA A 264 5.26 -18.94 -8.54
CA ALA A 264 4.97 -19.94 -7.51
C ALA A 264 4.96 -21.37 -8.09
N ASN A 265 4.47 -21.54 -9.32
CA ASN A 265 4.51 -22.80 -10.06
C ASN A 265 5.94 -23.20 -10.41
N ALA A 266 6.75 -22.27 -10.94
CA ALA A 266 8.15 -22.53 -11.24
C ALA A 266 8.97 -22.88 -9.99
N ALA A 267 8.69 -22.18 -8.88
CA ALA A 267 9.31 -22.45 -7.58
C ALA A 267 8.95 -23.81 -6.97
N ALA A 268 7.91 -24.50 -7.46
CA ALA A 268 7.54 -25.83 -6.95
C ALA A 268 8.54 -26.93 -7.36
N THR A 269 9.31 -26.73 -8.43
CA THR A 269 10.27 -27.71 -8.97
C THR A 269 11.69 -27.19 -9.07
N ALA A 270 11.91 -25.89 -8.85
CA ALA A 270 13.22 -25.26 -8.86
C ALA A 270 14.12 -25.76 -7.71
N GLY A 271 15.39 -26.00 -8.01
CA GLY A 271 16.41 -26.27 -6.98
C GLY A 271 17.27 -25.04 -6.68
N ARG A 272 17.48 -24.16 -7.67
CA ARG A 272 18.42 -23.02 -7.59
C ARG A 272 17.87 -21.80 -8.31
N ALA A 273 17.78 -20.69 -7.59
CA ALA A 273 17.30 -19.43 -8.12
C ALA A 273 18.37 -18.33 -8.12
N VAL A 274 18.37 -17.52 -9.18
CA VAL A 274 19.09 -16.24 -9.21
C VAL A 274 18.07 -15.11 -9.22
N VAL A 275 18.13 -14.25 -8.21
CA VAL A 275 17.35 -13.01 -8.14
C VAL A 275 18.23 -11.84 -8.57
N ILE A 276 17.84 -11.14 -9.62
CA ILE A 276 18.54 -9.97 -10.14
C ILE A 276 17.84 -8.71 -9.61
N GLY A 277 18.43 -8.06 -8.61
CA GLY A 277 17.93 -6.88 -7.91
C GLY A 277 17.94 -7.08 -6.39
N ALA A 278 18.67 -6.21 -5.67
CA ALA A 278 18.86 -6.28 -4.22
C ALA A 278 18.05 -5.20 -3.46
N SER A 279 16.79 -5.00 -3.87
CA SER A 279 15.84 -4.08 -3.22
C SER A 279 14.60 -4.85 -2.74
N PHE A 280 13.57 -4.16 -2.23
CA PHE A 280 12.40 -4.75 -1.56
C PHE A 280 11.84 -6.00 -2.25
N ILE A 281 11.34 -5.90 -3.48
CA ILE A 281 10.69 -7.03 -4.17
C ILE A 281 11.68 -8.18 -4.38
N GLY A 282 12.93 -7.88 -4.78
CA GLY A 282 13.95 -8.92 -4.98
C GLY A 282 14.27 -9.67 -3.69
N LEU A 283 14.42 -8.95 -2.58
CA LEU A 283 14.71 -9.56 -1.28
C LEU A 283 13.50 -10.29 -0.70
N GLU A 284 12.28 -9.79 -0.87
CA GLU A 284 11.07 -10.52 -0.49
C GLU A 284 10.93 -11.83 -1.28
N VAL A 285 11.19 -11.79 -2.58
CA VAL A 285 11.25 -13.01 -3.41
C VAL A 285 12.34 -13.95 -2.92
N ALA A 286 13.55 -13.46 -2.65
CA ALA A 286 14.64 -14.28 -2.13
C ALA A 286 14.24 -14.98 -0.81
N ALA A 287 13.62 -14.24 0.12
CA ALA A 287 13.12 -14.79 1.38
C ALA A 287 12.06 -15.88 1.15
N SER A 288 11.08 -15.62 0.28
CA SER A 288 10.01 -16.58 -0.05
C SER A 288 10.54 -17.85 -0.74
N LEU A 289 11.54 -17.74 -1.61
CA LEU A 289 12.18 -18.89 -2.24
C LEU A 289 13.02 -19.70 -1.23
N ARG A 290 13.70 -19.03 -0.29
CA ARG A 290 14.39 -19.71 0.82
C ARG A 290 13.42 -20.46 1.73
N ALA A 291 12.24 -19.92 2.00
CA ALA A 291 11.17 -20.63 2.74
C ALA A 291 10.72 -21.94 2.06
N ARG A 292 10.93 -22.06 0.75
CA ARG A 292 10.71 -23.28 -0.05
C ARG A 292 11.93 -24.20 -0.15
N ASN A 293 13.00 -23.93 0.58
CA ASN A 293 14.28 -24.66 0.53
C ASN A 293 15.02 -24.58 -0.81
N ILE A 294 14.76 -23.54 -1.62
CA ILE A 294 15.48 -23.30 -2.88
C ILE A 294 16.81 -22.62 -2.55
N GLU A 295 17.91 -23.01 -3.19
CA GLU A 295 19.19 -22.28 -3.11
C GLU A 295 19.07 -20.93 -3.83
N VAL A 296 19.45 -19.82 -3.19
CA VAL A 296 19.21 -18.48 -3.74
C VAL A 296 20.49 -17.66 -3.80
N HIS A 297 20.78 -17.15 -4.99
CA HIS A 297 21.78 -16.12 -5.23
C HIS A 297 21.09 -14.78 -5.53
N VAL A 298 21.56 -13.69 -4.94
CA VAL A 298 21.07 -12.33 -5.22
C VAL A 298 22.18 -11.53 -5.90
N VAL A 299 21.87 -10.94 -7.05
CA VAL A 299 22.79 -10.12 -7.84
C VAL A 299 22.33 -8.65 -7.78
N GLY A 300 23.23 -7.72 -7.47
CA GLY A 300 22.92 -6.30 -7.37
C GLY A 300 24.09 -5.39 -7.75
N LEU A 301 23.79 -4.20 -8.27
CA LEU A 301 24.79 -3.20 -8.64
C LEU A 301 25.31 -2.43 -7.42
N GLU A 302 24.53 -2.41 -6.35
CA GLU A 302 24.78 -1.70 -5.11
C GLU A 302 25.94 -2.35 -4.33
N THR A 303 26.51 -1.62 -3.36
CA THR A 303 27.57 -2.16 -2.50
C THR A 303 26.99 -2.92 -1.31
N CYS A 304 25.79 -2.55 -0.88
CA CYS A 304 24.94 -3.30 0.03
C CYS A 304 23.47 -3.27 -0.45
N PRO A 305 22.63 -4.24 -0.08
CA PRO A 305 21.21 -4.22 -0.42
C PRO A 305 20.53 -2.96 0.11
N MET A 306 19.53 -2.45 -0.61
CA MET A 306 18.70 -1.30 -0.20
C MET A 306 19.47 -0.03 0.22
N GLU A 307 20.72 0.14 -0.25
CA GLU A 307 21.63 1.23 0.14
C GLU A 307 21.00 2.62 -0.01
N LYS A 308 20.31 2.86 -1.14
CA LYS A 308 19.66 4.14 -1.45
C LYS A 308 18.41 4.42 -0.61
N ILE A 309 17.96 3.47 0.20
CA ILE A 309 16.72 3.59 0.97
C ILE A 309 17.01 3.56 2.48
N LEU A 310 17.86 2.64 2.92
CA LEU A 310 18.19 2.45 4.34
C LEU A 310 19.60 2.94 4.73
N GLY A 311 20.40 3.34 3.75
CA GLY A 311 21.82 3.63 3.95
C GLY A 311 22.66 2.37 4.22
N PRO A 312 23.99 2.54 4.32
CA PRO A 312 24.91 1.41 4.44
C PRO A 312 24.69 0.54 5.69
N GLN A 313 24.36 1.14 6.83
CA GLN A 313 24.15 0.40 8.08
C GLN A 313 22.92 -0.51 8.00
N GLY A 314 21.77 0.04 7.57
CA GLY A 314 20.56 -0.75 7.37
C GLY A 314 20.73 -1.79 6.26
N GLY A 315 21.38 -1.43 5.15
CA GLY A 315 21.67 -2.35 4.06
C GLY A 315 22.55 -3.54 4.46
N ASN A 316 23.60 -3.29 5.26
CA ASN A 316 24.45 -4.36 5.78
C ASN A 316 23.71 -5.27 6.77
N PHE A 317 22.85 -4.72 7.62
CA PHE A 317 21.99 -5.53 8.48
C PHE A 317 21.09 -6.45 7.65
N ILE A 318 20.41 -5.92 6.62
CA ILE A 318 19.56 -6.71 5.72
C ILE A 318 20.37 -7.80 5.01
N ARG A 319 21.59 -7.47 4.54
CA ARG A 319 22.50 -8.45 3.95
C ARG A 319 22.77 -9.61 4.92
N THR A 320 23.18 -9.30 6.15
CA THR A 320 23.48 -10.30 7.17
C THR A 320 22.26 -11.16 7.51
N LEU A 321 21.07 -10.56 7.60
CA LEU A 321 19.82 -11.28 7.82
C LEU A 321 19.56 -12.33 6.73
N HIS A 322 19.76 -11.97 5.45
CA HIS A 322 19.57 -12.87 4.31
C HIS A 322 20.67 -13.94 4.23
N GLU A 323 21.92 -13.58 4.50
CA GLU A 323 23.05 -14.54 4.56
C GLU A 323 22.85 -15.58 5.66
N GLN A 324 22.29 -15.21 6.81
CA GLN A 324 21.90 -16.14 7.89
C GLN A 324 20.85 -17.17 7.45
N HIS A 325 19.99 -16.80 6.49
CA HIS A 325 19.01 -17.70 5.88
C HIS A 325 19.56 -18.45 4.65
N GLY A 326 20.84 -18.28 4.32
CA GLY A 326 21.54 -19.01 3.27
C GLY A 326 21.46 -18.38 1.88
N VAL A 327 21.12 -17.08 1.78
CA VAL A 327 21.24 -16.32 0.53
C VAL A 327 22.72 -16.00 0.27
N VAL A 328 23.17 -16.13 -0.98
CA VAL A 328 24.51 -15.72 -1.41
C VAL A 328 24.43 -14.44 -2.24
N PHE A 329 25.14 -13.40 -1.83
CA PHE A 329 25.12 -12.11 -2.51
C PHE A 329 26.29 -11.92 -3.49
N HIS A 330 25.98 -11.44 -4.69
CA HIS A 330 26.92 -11.02 -5.74
C HIS A 330 26.67 -9.53 -6.03
N LEU A 331 27.29 -8.68 -5.21
CA LEU A 331 27.12 -7.22 -5.23
C LEU A 331 28.19 -6.52 -6.08
N GLY A 332 27.92 -5.28 -6.49
CA GLY A 332 28.80 -4.52 -7.39
C GLY A 332 28.92 -5.10 -8.81
N THR A 333 27.99 -5.95 -9.22
CA THR A 333 27.99 -6.60 -10.54
C THR A 333 26.56 -6.75 -11.09
N SER A 334 26.41 -7.19 -12.33
CA SER A 334 25.11 -7.45 -12.94
C SER A 334 25.17 -8.67 -13.85
N ALA A 335 24.01 -9.20 -14.22
CA ALA A 335 23.92 -10.25 -15.22
C ALA A 335 24.29 -9.72 -16.62
N SER A 336 25.11 -10.45 -17.34
CA SER A 336 25.47 -10.16 -18.74
C SER A 336 24.74 -11.07 -19.73
N HIS A 337 24.42 -12.30 -19.33
CA HIS A 337 23.80 -13.32 -20.17
C HIS A 337 23.06 -14.35 -19.31
N ILE A 338 21.94 -14.87 -19.81
CA ILE A 338 21.18 -15.95 -19.16
C ILE A 338 21.09 -17.13 -20.14
N ASP A 339 21.54 -18.30 -19.71
CA ASP A 339 21.40 -19.57 -20.43
C ASP A 339 20.29 -20.43 -19.81
N ALA A 340 20.05 -21.63 -20.35
CA ALA A 340 19.00 -22.52 -19.87
C ALA A 340 19.11 -22.93 -18.38
N HIS A 341 20.33 -22.97 -17.85
CA HIS A 341 20.62 -23.47 -16.49
C HIS A 341 21.68 -22.62 -15.75
N GLU A 342 22.01 -21.43 -16.25
CA GLU A 342 23.11 -20.61 -15.75
C GLU A 342 22.87 -19.13 -16.01
N VAL A 343 23.30 -18.26 -15.09
CA VAL A 343 23.40 -16.81 -15.28
C VAL A 343 24.89 -16.44 -15.26
N THR A 344 25.37 -15.83 -16.34
CA THR A 344 26.73 -15.25 -16.39
C THR A 344 26.68 -13.80 -15.96
N LEU A 345 27.60 -13.41 -15.07
CA LEU A 345 27.75 -12.05 -14.56
C LEU A 345 28.81 -11.27 -15.35
N GLN A 346 28.75 -9.94 -15.29
CA GLN A 346 29.72 -9.04 -15.94
C GLN A 346 31.17 -9.26 -15.51
N ASN A 347 31.39 -9.75 -14.28
CA ASN A 347 32.71 -10.07 -13.74
C ASN A 347 33.23 -11.45 -14.20
N GLY A 348 32.48 -12.19 -15.03
CA GLY A 348 32.83 -13.51 -15.55
C GLY A 348 32.39 -14.69 -14.68
N GLU A 349 31.82 -14.44 -13.50
CA GLU A 349 31.25 -15.47 -12.64
C GLU A 349 30.02 -16.11 -13.30
N LYS A 350 29.82 -17.41 -13.05
CA LYS A 350 28.75 -18.23 -13.59
C LYS A 350 27.96 -18.87 -12.46
N LEU A 351 26.68 -18.53 -12.37
CA LEU A 351 25.78 -19.00 -11.32
C LEU A 351 24.82 -20.02 -11.91
N ALA A 352 24.81 -21.24 -11.40
CA ALA A 352 23.85 -22.25 -11.85
C ALA A 352 22.45 -21.91 -11.33
N ALA A 353 21.45 -21.89 -12.21
CA ALA A 353 20.08 -21.51 -11.87
C ALA A 353 19.08 -22.22 -12.78
N ASP A 354 18.03 -22.80 -12.21
CA ASP A 354 16.86 -23.30 -12.94
C ASP A 354 15.63 -22.39 -12.80
N LEU A 355 15.76 -21.31 -12.02
CA LEU A 355 14.81 -20.22 -11.90
C LEU A 355 15.55 -18.87 -11.86
N VAL A 356 15.08 -17.88 -12.62
CA VAL A 356 15.61 -16.50 -12.55
C VAL A 356 14.47 -15.53 -12.30
N VAL A 357 14.65 -14.61 -11.35
CA VAL A 357 13.67 -13.54 -11.08
C VAL A 357 14.32 -12.18 -11.22
N ILE A 358 13.72 -11.30 -12.04
CA ILE A 358 14.24 -9.96 -12.30
C ILE A 358 13.39 -8.91 -11.58
N GLY A 359 14.02 -8.19 -10.65
CA GLY A 359 13.42 -7.16 -9.81
C GLY A 359 14.26 -5.88 -9.78
N VAL A 360 14.60 -5.32 -10.95
CA VAL A 360 15.50 -4.14 -11.10
C VAL A 360 14.77 -2.79 -11.14
N GLY A 361 13.56 -2.75 -10.57
CA GLY A 361 12.70 -1.56 -10.54
C GLY A 361 11.61 -1.54 -11.62
N VAL A 362 10.83 -0.46 -11.61
CA VAL A 362 9.66 -0.28 -12.48
C VAL A 362 9.71 1.09 -13.19
N ARG A 363 8.87 1.27 -14.21
CA ARG A 363 8.63 2.55 -14.89
C ARG A 363 7.13 2.85 -14.89
N PRO A 364 6.71 4.11 -14.65
CA PRO A 364 5.30 4.45 -14.67
C PRO A 364 4.71 4.23 -16.08
N ALA A 365 3.49 3.69 -16.15
CA ALA A 365 2.81 3.32 -17.39
C ALA A 365 2.15 4.53 -18.07
N ILE A 366 2.96 5.47 -18.55
CA ILE A 366 2.54 6.81 -19.00
C ILE A 366 2.14 6.92 -20.48
N ALA A 367 2.31 5.87 -21.27
CA ALA A 367 2.11 5.93 -22.73
C ALA A 367 0.72 6.47 -23.14
N LEU A 368 -0.35 6.06 -22.44
CA LEU A 368 -1.71 6.56 -22.69
C LEU A 368 -1.83 8.05 -22.40
N ALA A 369 -1.22 8.53 -21.32
CA ALA A 369 -1.27 9.93 -20.92
C ALA A 369 -0.49 10.82 -21.90
N GLU A 370 0.69 10.37 -22.33
CA GLU A 370 1.51 11.05 -23.34
C GLU A 370 0.77 11.20 -24.66
N GLN A 371 0.18 10.11 -25.16
CA GLN A 371 -0.60 10.12 -26.41
C GLN A 371 -1.82 11.03 -26.33
N ALA A 372 -2.42 11.14 -25.14
CA ALA A 372 -3.57 11.99 -24.87
C ALA A 372 -3.19 13.47 -24.60
N GLY A 373 -1.90 13.81 -24.67
CA GLY A 373 -1.41 15.18 -24.48
C GLY A 373 -1.44 15.67 -23.03
N LEU A 374 -1.49 14.77 -22.05
CA LEU A 374 -1.39 15.13 -20.63
C LEU A 374 0.06 15.52 -20.30
N ALA A 375 0.23 16.44 -19.34
CA ALA A 375 1.54 16.80 -18.85
C ALA A 375 2.18 15.63 -18.08
N VAL A 376 3.42 15.27 -18.46
CA VAL A 376 4.18 14.18 -17.83
C VAL A 376 5.61 14.63 -17.50
N ASP A 377 6.11 14.22 -16.33
CA ASP A 377 7.54 14.21 -15.98
C ASP A 377 7.76 13.06 -15.00
N ARG A 378 8.41 11.99 -15.48
CA ARG A 378 8.63 10.74 -14.72
C ARG A 378 7.35 10.24 -14.04
N GLY A 379 6.19 10.41 -14.68
CA GLY A 379 4.85 10.19 -14.12
C GLY A 379 3.86 11.21 -14.68
N VAL A 380 2.56 10.97 -14.53
CA VAL A 380 1.51 11.95 -14.89
C VAL A 380 1.47 13.05 -13.86
N LEU A 381 1.59 14.30 -14.31
CA LEU A 381 1.56 15.46 -13.41
C LEU A 381 0.12 15.74 -12.97
N VAL A 382 -0.08 15.77 -11.65
CA VAL A 382 -1.35 16.14 -11.02
C VAL A 382 -1.23 17.31 -10.05
N ASP A 383 -2.33 18.02 -9.80
CA ASP A 383 -2.39 19.06 -8.78
C ASP A 383 -2.58 18.49 -7.35
N ASP A 384 -2.79 19.36 -6.35
CA ASP A 384 -3.07 18.98 -4.95
C ASP A 384 -4.34 18.11 -4.81
N TYR A 385 -5.20 18.08 -5.82
CA TYR A 385 -6.47 17.35 -5.86
C TYR A 385 -6.40 16.11 -6.77
N LEU A 386 -5.20 15.73 -7.20
CA LEU A 386 -4.93 14.61 -8.10
C LEU A 386 -5.52 14.77 -9.52
N GLN A 387 -5.91 15.98 -9.90
CA GLN A 387 -6.39 16.29 -11.25
C GLN A 387 -5.19 16.56 -12.17
N THR A 388 -5.25 16.01 -13.39
CA THR A 388 -4.20 16.17 -14.41
C THR A 388 -4.27 17.54 -15.07
N SER A 389 -3.42 17.80 -16.07
CA SER A 389 -3.49 19.02 -16.89
C SER A 389 -4.78 19.17 -17.71
N VAL A 390 -5.60 18.12 -17.79
CA VAL A 390 -6.90 18.12 -18.48
C VAL A 390 -8.03 18.04 -17.43
N PRO A 391 -8.94 19.03 -17.35
CA PRO A 391 -10.06 18.99 -16.42
C PRO A 391 -10.93 17.73 -16.59
N GLY A 392 -11.36 17.14 -15.47
CA GLY A 392 -12.15 15.92 -15.47
C GLY A 392 -11.35 14.62 -15.61
N ILE A 393 -10.02 14.72 -15.83
CA ILE A 393 -9.11 13.57 -15.84
C ILE A 393 -8.18 13.64 -14.63
N PHE A 394 -8.11 12.54 -13.88
CA PHE A 394 -7.33 12.37 -12.66
C PHE A 394 -6.28 11.28 -12.84
N ALA A 395 -5.25 11.26 -12.00
CA ALA A 395 -4.30 10.14 -11.94
C ALA A 395 -3.96 9.78 -10.49
N ALA A 396 -3.81 8.47 -10.21
CA ALA A 396 -3.54 7.96 -8.87
C ALA A 396 -2.67 6.69 -8.89
N GLY A 397 -1.91 6.47 -7.81
CA GLY A 397 -0.99 5.35 -7.66
C GLY A 397 0.37 5.59 -8.30
N ASP A 398 1.09 4.51 -8.62
CA ASP A 398 2.48 4.55 -9.08
C ASP A 398 2.73 5.44 -10.32
N ILE A 399 1.67 5.77 -11.08
CA ILE A 399 1.72 6.66 -12.25
C ILE A 399 1.74 8.14 -11.86
N ALA A 400 1.13 8.53 -10.74
CA ALA A 400 0.87 9.92 -10.41
C ALA A 400 2.09 10.57 -9.76
N SER A 401 2.53 11.69 -10.31
CA SER A 401 3.49 12.57 -9.66
C SER A 401 2.74 13.79 -9.12
N TRP A 402 2.80 14.03 -7.82
CA TRP A 402 2.06 15.09 -7.13
C TRP A 402 3.01 16.06 -6.42
N PRO A 403 2.56 17.31 -6.16
CA PRO A 403 3.27 18.25 -5.29
C PRO A 403 3.21 17.78 -3.83
N ASP A 404 4.31 17.28 -3.29
CA ASP A 404 4.36 16.87 -1.89
C ASP A 404 4.61 18.08 -0.99
N ARG A 405 3.66 18.35 -0.09
CA ARG A 405 3.72 19.50 0.81
C ARG A 405 4.73 19.32 1.93
N LEU A 406 5.13 18.07 2.21
CA LEU A 406 6.20 17.83 3.15
C LEU A 406 7.49 18.34 2.53
N SER A 407 8.00 17.72 1.45
CA SER A 407 9.21 18.08 0.69
C SER A 407 9.19 19.50 0.11
N GLY A 408 8.05 19.98 -0.37
CA GLY A 408 7.97 21.13 -1.26
C GLY A 408 8.38 20.80 -2.70
N GLU A 409 8.70 19.53 -2.97
CA GLU A 409 9.07 19.03 -4.28
C GLU A 409 7.92 18.24 -4.90
N ARG A 410 8.02 17.95 -6.20
CA ARG A 410 7.15 16.98 -6.84
C ARG A 410 7.75 15.59 -6.69
N ILE A 411 6.99 14.66 -6.14
CA ILE A 411 7.43 13.28 -5.93
C ILE A 411 6.52 12.30 -6.65
N ARG A 412 6.97 11.05 -6.74
CA ARG A 412 6.21 9.90 -7.20
C ARG A 412 6.67 8.70 -6.38
N VAL A 413 5.71 7.96 -5.83
CA VAL A 413 5.99 6.86 -4.89
C VAL A 413 5.25 5.62 -5.35
N GLU A 414 5.94 4.49 -5.33
CA GLU A 414 5.49 3.21 -5.89
C GLU A 414 5.09 2.26 -4.75
N HIS A 415 4.13 2.68 -3.94
CA HIS A 415 3.72 1.96 -2.74
C HIS A 415 2.22 1.70 -2.69
N TRP A 416 1.88 0.50 -2.24
CA TRP A 416 0.52 -0.01 -2.17
C TRP A 416 -0.44 0.93 -1.40
N VAL A 417 -0.02 1.37 -0.21
CA VAL A 417 -0.83 2.28 0.63
C VAL A 417 -0.97 3.65 -0.01
N VAL A 418 0.10 4.20 -0.59
CA VAL A 418 0.05 5.48 -1.32
C VAL A 418 -0.97 5.39 -2.45
N ALA A 419 -0.93 4.32 -3.24
CA ALA A 419 -1.85 4.11 -4.35
C ALA A 419 -3.30 4.02 -3.89
N GLY A 420 -3.59 3.22 -2.86
CA GLY A 420 -4.93 3.15 -2.28
C GLY A 420 -5.43 4.52 -1.80
N ARG A 421 -4.62 5.24 -1.00
CA ARG A 421 -4.98 6.56 -0.47
C ARG A 421 -5.20 7.60 -1.57
N GLN A 422 -4.38 7.61 -2.61
CA GLN A 422 -4.61 8.47 -3.78
C GLN A 422 -5.89 8.11 -4.53
N GLY A 423 -6.20 6.81 -4.66
CA GLY A 423 -7.47 6.36 -5.24
C GLY A 423 -8.69 6.90 -4.49
N GLN A 424 -8.66 6.85 -3.16
CA GLN A 424 -9.72 7.41 -2.30
C GLN A 424 -9.89 8.93 -2.53
N THR A 425 -8.80 9.69 -2.46
CA THR A 425 -8.84 11.16 -2.66
C THR A 425 -9.27 11.53 -4.08
N ALA A 426 -8.78 10.83 -5.11
CA ALA A 426 -9.17 11.07 -6.49
C ALA A 426 -10.68 10.84 -6.70
N ALA A 427 -11.24 9.75 -6.17
CA ALA A 427 -12.67 9.49 -6.22
C ALA A 427 -13.51 10.63 -5.62
N ARG A 428 -13.13 11.12 -4.43
CA ARG A 428 -13.81 12.26 -3.80
C ARG A 428 -13.74 13.53 -4.64
N ASN A 429 -12.60 13.78 -5.28
CA ASN A 429 -12.42 14.95 -6.13
C ASN A 429 -13.14 14.84 -7.48
N MET A 430 -13.33 13.63 -8.02
CA MET A 430 -14.22 13.39 -9.15
C MET A 430 -15.68 13.72 -8.82
N LEU A 431 -16.07 13.68 -7.54
CA LEU A 431 -17.38 14.09 -7.03
C LEU A 431 -17.42 15.57 -6.59
N GLY A 432 -16.36 16.33 -6.81
CA GLY A 432 -16.31 17.77 -6.52
C GLY A 432 -16.07 18.13 -5.05
N LEU A 433 -15.71 17.18 -4.19
CA LEU A 433 -15.47 17.43 -2.76
C LEU A 433 -14.25 18.31 -2.47
N ARG A 434 -13.33 18.44 -3.44
CA ARG A 434 -12.11 19.27 -3.34
C ARG A 434 -11.28 18.97 -2.07
N GLU A 435 -11.03 17.69 -1.82
CA GLU A 435 -10.11 17.20 -0.81
C GLU A 435 -8.67 17.23 -1.32
N ARG A 436 -7.78 17.89 -0.61
CA ARG A 436 -6.35 17.85 -0.95
C ARG A 436 -5.75 16.51 -0.57
N TYR A 437 -4.84 15.98 -1.39
CA TYR A 437 -4.03 14.83 -1.02
C TYR A 437 -2.93 15.24 -0.03
N ASP A 438 -3.08 14.86 1.22
CA ASP A 438 -2.17 15.20 2.32
C ASP A 438 -1.67 13.97 3.11
N ALA A 439 -1.80 12.78 2.53
CA ALA A 439 -1.30 11.57 3.15
C ALA A 439 0.23 11.52 3.08
N VAL A 440 0.86 11.25 4.23
CA VAL A 440 2.29 10.96 4.30
C VAL A 440 2.55 9.61 3.63
N PRO A 441 3.56 9.50 2.75
CA PRO A 441 3.94 8.21 2.18
C PRO A 441 4.27 7.19 3.28
N PHE A 442 3.72 6.00 3.15
CA PHE A 442 3.95 4.88 4.06
C PHE A 442 4.07 3.59 3.25
N PHE A 443 5.00 2.72 3.66
CA PHE A 443 5.03 1.34 3.22
C PHE A 443 5.69 0.45 4.27
N TRP A 444 5.59 -0.85 4.05
CA TRP A 444 6.24 -1.86 4.88
C TRP A 444 6.91 -2.91 4.00
N THR A 445 7.84 -3.65 4.61
CA THR A 445 8.38 -4.90 4.07
C THR A 445 8.47 -5.93 5.19
N GLU A 446 8.20 -7.18 4.82
CA GLU A 446 8.34 -8.34 5.69
C GLU A 446 9.21 -9.35 4.97
N GLN A 447 10.28 -9.76 5.61
CA GLN A 447 11.26 -10.69 5.08
C GLN A 447 11.64 -11.63 6.22
N TYR A 448 11.27 -12.90 6.12
CA TYR A 448 11.39 -13.85 7.25
C TYR A 448 10.56 -13.39 8.46
N ASP A 449 11.16 -13.40 9.65
CA ASP A 449 10.60 -12.89 10.91
C ASP A 449 10.98 -11.42 11.18
N PHE A 450 11.40 -10.69 10.14
CA PHE A 450 11.79 -9.28 10.22
C PHE A 450 10.78 -8.39 9.50
N GLY A 451 10.21 -7.44 10.25
CA GLY A 451 9.35 -6.38 9.72
C GLY A 451 10.02 -5.01 9.79
N LEU A 452 9.86 -4.23 8.73
CA LEU A 452 10.26 -2.82 8.68
C LEU A 452 9.14 -1.98 8.08
N ALA A 453 8.78 -0.91 8.77
CA ALA A 453 7.87 0.12 8.29
C ALA A 453 8.65 1.41 8.00
N TYR A 454 8.23 2.13 6.96
CA TYR A 454 8.88 3.36 6.51
C TYR A 454 7.83 4.45 6.28
N VAL A 455 8.05 5.60 6.90
CA VAL A 455 7.12 6.73 6.95
C VAL A 455 7.81 7.97 6.41
N GLY A 456 7.17 8.69 5.49
CA GLY A 456 7.75 9.83 4.78
C GLY A 456 8.50 9.41 3.52
N HIS A 457 9.27 10.34 2.96
CA HIS A 457 10.03 10.10 1.73
C HIS A 457 11.35 10.85 1.76
N ALA A 458 12.46 10.11 1.78
CA ALA A 458 13.80 10.66 1.67
C ALA A 458 14.49 10.10 0.42
N LYS A 459 14.60 10.93 -0.62
CA LYS A 459 15.36 10.58 -1.83
C LYS A 459 16.87 10.67 -1.59
N ASP A 460 17.30 11.74 -0.91
CA ASP A 460 18.68 12.01 -0.51
C ASP A 460 18.67 12.66 0.88
N TRP A 461 19.65 12.34 1.72
CA TRP A 461 19.80 12.84 3.09
C TRP A 461 21.27 13.11 3.42
N ASP A 462 21.51 13.98 4.41
CA ASP A 462 22.88 14.32 4.87
C ASP A 462 23.36 13.34 5.93
N HIS A 463 22.45 12.91 6.82
CA HIS A 463 22.73 11.95 7.88
C HIS A 463 21.47 11.14 8.22
N ALA A 464 21.71 9.96 8.80
CA ALA A 464 20.68 9.08 9.32
C ALA A 464 21.00 8.74 10.78
N ASP A 465 20.11 9.11 11.69
CA ASP A 465 20.29 8.85 13.12
C ASP A 465 19.57 7.58 13.52
N ILE A 466 20.28 6.68 14.20
CA ILE A 466 19.74 5.42 14.70
C ILE A 466 19.53 5.54 16.21
N ASP A 467 18.28 5.45 16.64
CA ASP A 467 17.92 5.26 18.05
C ASP A 467 17.53 3.79 18.27
N GLY A 468 18.17 3.14 19.25
CA GLY A 468 18.05 1.69 19.47
C GLY A 468 19.15 0.89 18.76
N SER A 469 18.84 -0.35 18.36
CA SER A 469 19.80 -1.27 17.74
C SER A 469 19.19 -2.10 16.61
N LEU A 470 19.87 -2.11 15.45
CA LEU A 470 19.53 -2.96 14.30
C LEU A 470 19.65 -4.44 14.67
N ASP A 471 20.73 -4.84 15.34
CA ASP A 471 20.98 -6.24 15.72
C ASP A 471 19.93 -6.76 16.71
N ALA A 472 19.44 -5.89 17.60
CA ALA A 472 18.34 -6.22 18.52
C ALA A 472 16.97 -6.21 17.85
N ARG A 473 16.88 -5.78 16.58
CA ARG A 473 15.63 -5.57 15.82
C ARG A 473 14.64 -4.68 16.58
N ASP A 474 15.17 -3.64 17.21
CA ASP A 474 14.41 -2.66 17.97
C ASP A 474 15.07 -1.29 17.77
N CYS A 475 14.68 -0.61 16.70
CA CYS A 475 15.24 0.70 16.42
C CYS A 475 14.35 1.59 15.54
N THR A 476 14.70 2.87 15.57
CA THR A 476 14.19 3.90 14.69
C THR A 476 15.35 4.54 13.94
N ILE A 477 15.29 4.55 12.61
CA ILE A 477 16.23 5.27 11.75
C ILE A 477 15.55 6.54 11.27
N THR A 478 16.12 7.70 11.56
CA THR A 478 15.57 9.00 11.14
C THR A 478 16.47 9.63 10.07
N TYR A 479 15.91 9.89 8.88
CA TYR A 479 16.64 10.49 7.76
C TYR A 479 16.45 12.01 7.76
N ARG A 480 17.57 12.75 7.69
CA ARG A 480 17.58 14.22 7.79
C ARG A 480 18.37 14.89 6.67
N ARG A 481 17.89 16.06 6.24
CA ARG A 481 18.64 17.03 5.42
C ARG A 481 18.69 18.36 6.16
N GLY A 482 19.88 18.79 6.57
CA GLY A 482 20.05 19.78 7.65
C GLY A 482 19.25 19.37 8.89
N ASP A 483 18.52 20.33 9.47
CA ASP A 483 17.64 20.07 10.64
C ASP A 483 16.32 19.39 10.28
N ARG A 484 16.07 19.16 8.99
CA ARG A 484 14.76 18.76 8.51
C ARG A 484 14.65 17.24 8.48
N LYS A 485 13.71 16.70 9.25
CA LYS A 485 13.27 15.30 9.18
C LYS A 485 12.53 15.04 7.87
N LEU A 486 12.99 14.05 7.10
CA LEU A 486 12.42 13.69 5.78
C LEU A 486 11.61 12.39 5.84
N ALA A 487 12.12 11.40 6.58
CA ALA A 487 11.50 10.10 6.72
C ALA A 487 11.98 9.41 8.00
N VAL A 488 11.27 8.35 8.38
CA VAL A 488 11.57 7.48 9.50
C VAL A 488 11.37 6.03 9.06
N ALA A 489 12.34 5.16 9.33
CA ALA A 489 12.16 3.71 9.28
C ALA A 489 12.08 3.16 10.71
N VAL A 490 11.13 2.27 10.99
CA VAL A 490 10.97 1.62 12.30
C VAL A 490 11.04 0.11 12.15
N ILE A 491 11.69 -0.53 13.13
CA ILE A 491 11.83 -1.98 13.24
C ILE A 491 11.26 -2.36 14.60
N HIS A 492 10.13 -3.06 14.61
CA HIS A 492 9.34 -3.44 15.80
C HIS A 492 9.02 -2.27 16.76
N ARG A 493 8.91 -1.05 16.22
CA ARG A 493 8.50 0.17 16.94
C ARG A 493 7.31 0.83 16.26
N ASP A 494 6.26 0.06 15.99
CA ASP A 494 5.08 0.45 15.20
C ASP A 494 4.46 1.78 15.66
N LEU A 495 4.33 1.96 16.98
CA LEU A 495 3.75 3.19 17.55
C LEU A 495 4.61 4.44 17.27
N GLU A 496 5.94 4.30 17.20
CA GLU A 496 6.83 5.40 16.79
C GLU A 496 6.65 5.76 15.32
N GLY A 497 6.40 4.76 14.45
CA GLY A 497 6.06 4.99 13.05
C GLY A 497 4.76 5.80 12.91
N LEU A 498 3.72 5.43 13.65
CA LEU A 498 2.46 6.17 13.69
C LEU A 498 2.63 7.60 14.22
N ARG A 499 3.45 7.80 15.27
CA ARG A 499 3.77 9.12 15.81
C ARG A 499 4.51 9.99 14.79
N ALA A 500 5.46 9.42 14.05
CA ALA A 500 6.17 10.11 12.98
C ALA A 500 5.21 10.52 11.84
N GLU A 501 4.24 9.66 11.47
CA GLU A 501 3.23 10.00 10.47
C GLU A 501 2.42 11.24 10.90
N VAL A 502 1.94 11.25 12.14
CA VAL A 502 1.18 12.38 12.71
C VAL A 502 2.04 13.66 12.81
N GLU A 503 3.32 13.53 13.15
CA GLU A 503 4.28 14.65 13.15
C GLU A 503 4.39 15.28 11.76
N PHE A 504 4.57 14.46 10.72
CA PHE A 504 4.67 14.94 9.34
C PHE A 504 3.36 15.57 8.84
N GLU A 505 2.20 15.00 9.18
CA GLU A 505 0.90 15.60 8.85
C GLU A 505 0.73 16.99 9.47
N ARG A 506 1.09 17.15 10.75
CA ARG A 506 1.06 18.46 11.42
C ARG A 506 2.01 19.46 10.76
N ALA A 507 3.18 19.00 10.30
CA ALA A 507 4.13 19.83 9.57
C ALA A 507 3.56 20.29 8.20
N MET A 508 2.88 19.41 7.47
CA MET A 508 2.19 19.74 6.21
C MET A 508 1.03 20.72 6.43
N ALA A 509 0.23 20.53 7.49
CA ALA A 509 -0.89 21.39 7.83
C ALA A 509 -0.46 22.81 8.21
N SER A 510 0.62 22.94 8.99
CA SER A 510 1.16 24.23 9.44
C SER A 510 1.96 25.00 8.36
N GLY A 511 2.35 24.35 7.26
CA GLY A 511 3.21 24.94 6.23
C GLY A 511 4.65 25.20 6.68
N ALA A 512 5.05 24.70 7.86
CA ALA A 512 6.33 25.01 8.51
C ALA A 512 7.56 24.59 7.68
N ASN A 513 7.42 23.61 6.79
CA ASN A 513 8.50 23.12 5.93
C ASN A 513 8.60 23.83 4.57
N ALA A 514 7.51 24.39 4.05
CA ALA A 514 7.51 25.11 2.77
C ALA A 514 8.20 26.48 2.87
N ALA A 515 8.13 27.13 4.05
CA ALA A 515 8.73 28.45 4.28
C ALA A 515 10.28 28.43 4.34
N LYS A 516 10.90 27.27 4.57
CA LYS A 516 12.38 27.14 4.68
C LYS A 516 13.05 26.67 3.38
N ALA A 517 12.29 26.24 2.37
CA ALA A 517 12.84 25.80 1.08
C ALA A 517 13.07 26.96 0.08
N GLY A 518 12.59 28.17 0.40
CA GLY A 518 12.75 29.38 -0.40
C GLY A 518 13.74 30.40 0.16
N SER A 519 14.56 30.02 1.16
CA SER A 519 15.58 30.88 1.78
C SER A 519 16.99 30.41 1.49
#